data_AF-A0A150SJH3-F1
#
_entry.id   AF-A0A150SJH3-F1
#
_cell.length_a   1.000
_cell.length_b   1.000
_cell.length_c   1.000
_cell.angle_alpha   90.00
_cell.angle_beta   90.00
_cell.angle_gamma   90.00
#
_symmetry.space_group_name_H-M   'P 1'
#
loop_
_entity.id
_entity.type
_entity.pdbx_description
1 polymer ?
#
loop_
_entity_poly.entity_id
_entity_poly.type
_entity_poly.pdbx_seq_one_letter_code
_entity_poly.pdbx_strand_id
1 'polypeptide(L)'
;MAAKGDPVDVVTGRVFTIPAVDLELPGPLPLSFVRSYTTAAVERDVGLGFGWSHSLAWEIEVRRRIIRVWTDDGPVDFDAIPVGAGAAGPHGWVLAREERGFVLDTSNDRWYVFAEAAGKRYRLTAIKDRYNNEIGLSYREGVLAEITDSVGRTVRVRRAPDGRIGAFEIKNAQERGVWVAFARYNYDEAGDLTSATDADGYTTRYTYQEHHLTSHTSPTGLTFSFRYDDRRRCVETWGSYDDGRDRSLAEDVPTHLADGRTVARGIYHCKLEFGEDGYCEVADSITVHRYFGNRFGKVDKAVSAGAVFSRTYDEHGHLRTFVDPLGAMTIWQRDRLGRELSVTDPLGRMTVIERDPDGHVRRAIDPAGGVTEIWRTPDVLIWTDPLGAVFQVRQDARGRLVETVAPNGGRTTYLYDDLGNMVEKTDALGGKMQLAYDYWVGAARSAIRAARWCRTAMTIAATSPASTGLAAQRPATNTTAWATAPRSSSRTSSSPGSCEAAYTSSARCTSRTERSHGFDTTVRGAWSRSRTRSGSATGSSSTPRGW
;
A
#
# COMPACT_ATOMS: atom_id res chain seq x y z
N MET A 1 -0.10 11.31 6.33
CA MET A 1 -1.43 11.75 6.81
C MET A 1 -1.88 10.81 7.92
N ALA A 2 -2.90 11.17 8.68
CA ALA A 2 -3.56 10.27 9.63
C ALA A 2 -5.05 10.24 9.30
N ALA A 3 -5.63 9.04 9.14
CA ALA A 3 -6.97 8.88 8.59
C ALA A 3 -7.90 8.05 9.50
N LYS A 4 -9.19 8.30 9.38
CA LYS A 4 -10.31 7.57 9.99
C LYS A 4 -11.43 7.46 8.95
N GLY A 5 -12.04 6.28 8.85
CA GLY A 5 -12.96 5.96 7.76
C GLY A 5 -12.25 5.80 6.41
N ASP A 6 -13.03 5.84 5.33
CA ASP A 6 -12.50 6.04 3.97
C ASP A 6 -11.96 7.49 3.84
N PRO A 7 -10.84 7.74 3.13
CA PRO A 7 -9.80 8.59 3.72
C PRO A 7 -10.14 10.08 3.88
N VAL A 8 -10.39 10.47 5.13
CA VAL A 8 -10.38 11.86 5.60
C VAL A 8 -9.14 12.08 6.46
N ASP A 9 -8.34 13.11 6.15
CA ASP A 9 -7.23 13.51 7.03
C ASP A 9 -7.76 14.21 8.29
N VAL A 10 -7.48 13.64 9.46
CA VAL A 10 -8.07 14.08 10.74
C VAL A 10 -7.49 15.38 11.29
N VAL A 11 -6.48 15.97 10.65
CA VAL A 11 -5.94 17.30 11.03
C VAL A 11 -6.59 18.40 10.20
N THR A 12 -6.82 18.14 8.92
CA THR A 12 -7.23 19.16 7.94
C THR A 12 -8.68 19.03 7.47
N GLY A 13 -9.31 17.87 7.63
CA GLY A 13 -10.61 17.55 7.03
C GLY A 13 -10.56 17.37 5.50
N ARG A 14 -9.36 17.27 4.93
CA ARG A 14 -9.12 17.00 3.50
C ARG A 14 -9.58 15.57 3.17
N VAL A 15 -10.52 15.42 2.23
CA VAL A 15 -10.80 14.10 1.63
C VAL A 15 -9.70 13.76 0.64
N PHE A 16 -9.32 12.50 0.61
CA PHE A 16 -8.49 11.92 -0.44
C PHE A 16 -8.96 10.49 -0.72
N THR A 17 -8.85 10.01 -1.97
CA THR A 17 -9.12 8.59 -2.25
C THR A 17 -7.90 7.74 -1.92
N ILE A 18 -8.12 6.44 -1.67
CA ILE A 18 -7.05 5.45 -1.83
C ILE A 18 -6.49 5.58 -3.27
N PRO A 19 -5.17 5.61 -3.47
CA PRO A 19 -4.60 5.71 -4.83
C PRO A 19 -4.97 4.49 -5.67
N ALA A 20 -5.55 4.71 -6.85
CA ALA A 20 -5.99 3.67 -7.77
C ALA A 20 -4.95 3.47 -8.89
N VAL A 21 -4.49 2.25 -9.11
CA VAL A 21 -3.61 1.90 -10.23
C VAL A 21 -4.49 1.62 -11.45
N ASP A 22 -4.59 2.59 -12.37
CA ASP A 22 -5.39 2.41 -13.60
C ASP A 22 -4.56 1.79 -14.75
N LEU A 23 -3.22 1.78 -14.63
CA LEU A 23 -2.31 1.07 -15.53
C LEU A 23 -1.01 0.71 -14.80
N GLU A 24 -0.52 -0.51 -14.97
CA GLU A 24 0.83 -0.92 -14.59
C GLU A 24 1.51 -1.71 -15.72
N LEU A 25 2.78 -1.43 -15.96
CA LEU A 25 3.64 -2.11 -16.93
C LEU A 25 4.97 -2.47 -16.25
N PRO A 26 5.26 -3.76 -16.03
CA PRO A 26 6.47 -4.19 -15.34
C PRO A 26 7.70 -4.11 -16.25
N GLY A 27 8.85 -3.81 -15.66
CA GLY A 27 10.14 -3.72 -16.34
C GLY A 27 11.25 -3.39 -15.35
N PRO A 28 12.48 -3.11 -15.80
CA PRO A 28 13.58 -2.70 -14.93
C PRO A 28 13.25 -1.45 -14.09
N LEU A 29 12.60 -0.47 -14.73
CA LEU A 29 11.89 0.63 -14.07
C LEU A 29 10.39 0.54 -14.42
N PRO A 30 9.54 -0.01 -13.53
CA PRO A 30 8.12 -0.19 -13.81
C PRO A 30 7.37 1.14 -14.01
N LEU A 31 6.54 1.19 -15.05
CA LEU A 31 5.62 2.30 -15.30
C LEU A 31 4.29 2.00 -14.60
N SER A 32 3.89 2.85 -13.66
CA SER A 32 2.58 2.78 -13.01
C SER A 32 1.87 4.13 -13.11
N PHE A 33 0.67 4.13 -13.71
CA PHE A 33 -0.27 5.24 -13.67
C PHE A 33 -1.16 5.07 -12.44
N VAL A 34 -0.88 5.87 -11.41
CA VAL A 34 -1.67 5.89 -10.18
C VAL A 34 -2.45 7.19 -10.15
N ARG A 35 -3.77 7.10 -9.93
CA ARG A 35 -4.71 8.22 -9.87
C ARG A 35 -5.22 8.41 -8.43
N SER A 36 -5.34 9.66 -8.01
CA SER A 36 -5.87 10.02 -6.69
C SER A 36 -6.73 11.28 -6.79
N TYR A 37 -7.84 11.32 -6.04
CA TYR A 37 -8.60 12.55 -5.81
C TYR A 37 -8.13 13.19 -4.51
N THR A 38 -8.19 14.53 -4.43
CA THR A 38 -8.17 15.22 -3.14
C THR A 38 -8.78 16.62 -3.15
N THR A 39 -9.51 16.97 -2.09
CA THR A 39 -10.12 18.30 -1.90
C THR A 39 -9.08 19.43 -1.90
N ALA A 40 -7.84 19.17 -1.48
CA ALA A 40 -6.78 20.19 -1.50
C ALA A 40 -6.30 20.57 -2.91
N ALA A 41 -6.75 19.85 -3.95
CA ALA A 41 -6.49 20.14 -5.35
C ALA A 41 -7.76 20.57 -6.10
N VAL A 42 -8.86 20.91 -5.40
CA VAL A 42 -10.19 21.14 -6.01
C VAL A 42 -10.23 22.25 -7.08
N GLU A 43 -9.32 23.23 -7.02
CA GLU A 43 -9.17 24.29 -8.04
C GLU A 43 -8.23 23.90 -9.21
N ARG A 44 -7.63 22.70 -9.17
CA ARG A 44 -6.63 22.21 -10.14
C ARG A 44 -7.17 21.03 -10.93
N ASP A 45 -6.98 21.10 -12.24
CA ASP A 45 -7.19 20.01 -13.18
C ASP A 45 -5.86 19.71 -13.90
N VAL A 46 -5.52 18.43 -14.05
CA VAL A 46 -4.30 17.95 -14.73
C VAL A 46 -4.60 17.23 -16.05
N GLY A 47 -5.85 17.25 -16.50
CA GLY A 47 -6.40 16.41 -17.56
C GLY A 47 -7.17 15.19 -17.04
N LEU A 48 -7.48 15.13 -15.75
CA LEU A 48 -8.35 14.12 -15.11
C LEU A 48 -9.56 14.76 -14.39
N GLY A 49 -9.83 16.04 -14.63
CA GLY A 49 -10.88 16.77 -13.93
C GLY A 49 -10.41 17.38 -12.62
N PHE A 50 -11.29 18.19 -12.01
CA PHE A 50 -10.95 18.97 -10.83
C PHE A 50 -10.75 18.10 -9.58
N GLY A 51 -9.75 18.46 -8.76
CA GLY A 51 -9.37 17.70 -7.57
C GLY A 51 -8.61 16.39 -7.84
N TRP A 52 -8.53 15.93 -9.08
CA TRP A 52 -7.79 14.72 -9.44
C TRP A 52 -6.33 15.03 -9.78
N SER A 53 -5.44 14.11 -9.38
CA SER A 53 -4.02 14.09 -9.73
C SER A 53 -3.62 12.68 -10.17
N HIS A 54 -2.42 12.54 -10.73
CA HIS A 54 -1.85 11.24 -11.07
C HIS A 54 -0.32 11.23 -10.98
N SER A 55 0.27 10.03 -10.90
CA SER A 55 1.73 9.78 -10.74
C SER A 55 2.64 10.41 -11.81
N LEU A 56 2.06 10.90 -12.91
CA LEU A 56 2.75 11.55 -14.03
C LEU A 56 2.37 13.05 -14.19
N ALA A 57 1.57 13.61 -13.28
CA ALA A 57 1.04 14.98 -13.34
C ALA A 57 1.99 16.06 -12.76
N TRP A 58 3.29 15.76 -12.74
CA TRP A 58 4.29 16.58 -12.05
C TRP A 58 4.67 17.81 -12.92
N GLU A 59 4.52 19.01 -12.35
CA GLU A 59 4.81 20.30 -13.00
C GLU A 59 5.56 21.21 -12.01
N ILE A 60 6.61 21.89 -12.48
CA ILE A 60 7.39 22.86 -11.69
C ILE A 60 7.04 24.28 -12.12
N GLU A 61 6.72 25.14 -11.15
CA GLU A 61 6.41 26.55 -11.34
C GLU A 61 7.46 27.44 -10.66
N VAL A 62 8.21 28.21 -11.45
CA VAL A 62 9.27 29.11 -10.96
C VAL A 62 8.70 30.48 -10.60
N ARG A 63 8.67 30.81 -9.31
CA ARG A 63 8.23 32.11 -8.77
C ARG A 63 9.42 33.00 -8.41
N ARG A 64 9.18 34.22 -7.89
CA ARG A 64 10.25 35.21 -7.62
C ARG A 64 11.22 34.81 -6.50
N ARG A 65 10.78 34.00 -5.52
CA ARG A 65 11.57 33.59 -4.34
C ARG A 65 11.55 32.09 -4.07
N ILE A 66 10.61 31.36 -4.68
CA ILE A 66 10.42 29.93 -4.48
C ILE A 66 10.26 29.23 -5.84
N ILE A 67 10.55 27.93 -5.86
CA ILE A 67 10.26 27.02 -6.95
C ILE A 67 9.27 25.98 -6.41
N ARG A 68 8.07 25.95 -6.98
CA ARG A 68 7.00 25.04 -6.54
C ARG A 68 6.97 23.80 -7.41
N VAL A 69 7.22 22.64 -6.82
CA VAL A 69 7.03 21.34 -7.46
C VAL A 69 5.62 20.85 -7.14
N TRP A 70 4.75 20.73 -8.12
CA TRP A 70 3.46 20.06 -7.98
C TRP A 70 3.63 18.56 -8.19
N THR A 71 3.13 17.74 -7.27
CA THR A 71 3.16 16.27 -7.34
C THR A 71 1.74 15.68 -7.39
N ASP A 72 1.65 14.35 -7.25
CA ASP A 72 0.42 13.60 -6.96
C ASP A 72 -0.14 13.89 -5.55
N ASP A 73 0.71 13.95 -4.53
CA ASP A 73 0.30 14.26 -3.14
C ASP A 73 0.00 15.76 -2.87
N GLY A 74 0.67 16.68 -3.58
CA GLY A 74 0.46 18.14 -3.43
C GLY A 74 1.64 19.01 -3.89
N PRO A 75 1.62 20.33 -3.59
CA PRO A 75 2.75 21.21 -3.86
C PRO A 75 3.85 21.12 -2.78
N VAL A 76 5.10 21.01 -3.21
CA VAL A 76 6.32 21.12 -2.40
C VAL A 76 7.10 22.35 -2.84
N ASP A 77 7.37 23.28 -1.92
CA ASP A 77 8.11 24.51 -2.21
C ASP A 77 9.60 24.37 -1.85
N PHE A 78 10.46 24.83 -2.75
CA PHE A 78 11.90 25.00 -2.58
C PHE A 78 12.25 26.50 -2.66
N ASP A 79 13.37 26.94 -2.10
CA ASP A 79 13.90 28.29 -2.33
C ASP A 79 14.34 28.51 -3.79
N ALA A 80 14.57 29.76 -4.19
CA ALA A 80 14.99 30.11 -5.55
C ALA A 80 16.41 29.60 -5.88
N ILE A 81 16.48 28.54 -6.68
CA ILE A 81 17.74 27.88 -7.10
C ILE A 81 18.35 28.59 -8.35
N PRO A 82 19.64 28.97 -8.33
CA PRO A 82 20.39 29.39 -9.53
C PRO A 82 20.53 28.27 -10.57
N VAL A 83 20.76 28.63 -11.84
CA VAL A 83 21.12 27.64 -12.87
C VAL A 83 22.50 27.04 -12.56
N GLY A 84 22.65 25.72 -12.69
CA GLY A 84 23.86 24.98 -12.34
C GLY A 84 24.00 24.66 -10.84
N ALA A 85 22.97 24.93 -10.04
CA ALA A 85 22.94 24.65 -8.61
C ALA A 85 21.79 23.70 -8.24
N GLY A 86 21.84 23.14 -7.03
CA GLY A 86 20.76 22.34 -6.47
C GLY A 86 20.55 22.61 -4.98
N ALA A 87 19.32 22.36 -4.51
CA ALA A 87 18.91 22.55 -3.11
C ALA A 87 18.21 21.30 -2.58
N ALA A 88 18.49 20.96 -1.32
CA ALA A 88 17.69 19.97 -0.60
C ALA A 88 16.39 20.63 -0.12
N GLY A 89 15.29 19.88 -0.18
CA GLY A 89 13.97 20.30 0.27
C GLY A 89 13.33 19.29 1.23
N PRO A 90 12.01 19.38 1.42
CA PRO A 90 11.24 18.41 2.21
C PRO A 90 11.39 16.98 1.70
N HIS A 91 11.09 16.00 2.57
CA HIS A 91 11.11 14.56 2.25
C HIS A 91 12.47 13.99 1.81
N GLY A 92 13.56 14.73 2.02
CA GLY A 92 14.90 14.34 1.60
C GLY A 92 15.21 14.53 0.12
N TRP A 93 14.32 15.20 -0.61
CA TRP A 93 14.48 15.42 -2.03
C TRP A 93 15.54 16.47 -2.34
N VAL A 94 16.22 16.33 -3.48
CA VAL A 94 17.18 17.33 -3.98
C VAL A 94 16.75 17.78 -5.36
N LEU A 95 16.40 19.07 -5.48
CA LEU A 95 16.05 19.70 -6.75
C LEU A 95 17.29 20.38 -7.32
N ALA A 96 17.77 19.91 -8.47
CA ALA A 96 18.80 20.54 -9.27
C ALA A 96 18.17 21.36 -10.41
N ARG A 97 18.75 22.51 -10.73
CA ARG A 97 18.32 23.37 -11.84
C ARG A 97 19.36 23.39 -12.95
N GLU A 98 18.97 22.93 -14.12
CA GLU A 98 19.80 22.88 -15.32
C GLU A 98 19.54 24.08 -16.23
N GLU A 99 20.28 24.19 -17.34
CA GLU A 99 20.10 25.28 -18.32
C GLU A 99 18.71 25.29 -18.98
N ARG A 100 18.11 24.10 -19.17
CA ARG A 100 16.88 23.90 -19.95
C ARG A 100 15.72 23.30 -19.14
N GLY A 101 15.91 23.14 -17.83
CA GLY A 101 15.05 22.27 -17.05
C GLY A 101 15.46 22.11 -15.58
N PHE A 102 14.92 21.06 -14.98
CA PHE A 102 15.21 20.65 -13.61
C PHE A 102 15.34 19.12 -13.53
N VAL A 103 16.11 18.65 -12.56
CA VAL A 103 16.13 17.25 -12.15
C VAL A 103 15.84 17.18 -10.66
N LEU A 104 14.83 16.41 -10.28
CA LEU A 104 14.46 16.17 -8.88
C LEU A 104 14.83 14.74 -8.50
N ASP A 105 15.81 14.61 -7.62
CA ASP A 105 16.14 13.37 -6.91
C ASP A 105 15.13 13.19 -5.77
N THR A 106 14.38 12.09 -5.77
CA THR A 106 13.40 11.78 -4.72
C THR A 106 13.95 10.87 -3.60
N SER A 107 15.28 10.70 -3.53
CA SER A 107 16.06 9.93 -2.53
C SER A 107 15.78 8.42 -2.45
N ASN A 108 15.04 7.89 -3.42
CA ASN A 108 14.54 6.52 -3.50
C ASN A 108 14.95 5.81 -4.81
N ASP A 109 16.19 6.05 -5.27
CA ASP A 109 16.73 5.60 -6.56
C ASP A 109 15.93 6.08 -7.80
N ARG A 110 15.25 7.23 -7.71
CA ARG A 110 14.51 7.85 -8.83
C ARG A 110 14.82 9.32 -9.03
N TRP A 111 14.91 9.71 -10.30
CA TRP A 111 15.11 11.09 -10.75
C TRP A 111 14.01 11.49 -11.72
N TYR A 112 13.32 12.58 -11.42
CA TYR A 112 12.25 13.15 -12.23
C TYR A 112 12.83 14.33 -13.03
N VAL A 113 12.82 14.24 -14.36
CA VAL A 113 13.43 15.21 -15.28
C VAL A 113 12.36 16.09 -15.90
N PHE A 114 12.52 17.41 -15.82
CA PHE A 114 11.55 18.40 -16.25
C PHE A 114 12.12 19.33 -17.32
N ALA A 115 11.46 19.44 -18.48
CA ALA A 115 11.79 20.41 -19.52
C ALA A 115 10.85 21.62 -19.49
N GLU A 116 11.29 22.76 -20.02
CA GLU A 116 10.42 23.95 -20.14
C GLU A 116 9.18 23.65 -21.01
N ALA A 117 8.00 23.95 -20.48
CA ALA A 117 6.72 23.83 -21.19
C ALA A 117 6.15 25.19 -21.60
N ALA A 118 6.30 26.21 -20.73
CA ALA A 118 5.92 27.59 -21.02
C ALA A 118 6.54 28.60 -20.03
N GLY A 119 7.73 29.13 -20.33
CA GLY A 119 8.38 30.30 -19.71
C GLY A 119 8.83 30.12 -18.26
N LYS A 120 7.88 29.91 -17.35
CA LYS A 120 8.11 29.63 -15.92
C LYS A 120 7.50 28.31 -15.46
N ARG A 121 6.86 27.57 -16.37
CA ARG A 121 6.35 26.21 -16.12
C ARG A 121 7.20 25.17 -16.83
N TYR A 122 7.56 24.12 -16.12
CA TYR A 122 8.36 23.01 -16.59
C TYR A 122 7.62 21.71 -16.28
N ARG A 123 7.67 20.70 -17.16
CA ARG A 123 6.88 19.47 -17.01
C ARG A 123 7.75 18.23 -17.10
N LEU A 124 7.32 17.19 -16.38
CA LEU A 124 7.94 15.89 -16.37
C LEU A 124 8.06 15.31 -17.79
N THR A 125 9.27 15.23 -18.31
CA THR A 125 9.57 14.61 -19.62
C THR A 125 10.22 13.25 -19.49
N ALA A 126 10.83 12.92 -18.36
CA ALA A 126 11.31 11.57 -18.08
C ALA A 126 11.33 11.24 -16.58
N ILE A 127 11.17 9.96 -16.24
CA ILE A 127 11.52 9.39 -14.94
C ILE A 127 12.68 8.41 -15.17
N LYS A 128 13.76 8.54 -14.40
CA LYS A 128 14.97 7.72 -14.50
C LYS A 128 15.28 6.99 -13.20
N ASP A 129 16.04 5.90 -13.28
CA ASP A 129 16.68 5.25 -12.12
C ASP A 129 18.22 5.30 -12.20
N ARG A 130 18.89 4.73 -11.18
CA ARG A 130 20.36 4.73 -11.07
C ARG A 130 21.08 3.86 -12.11
N TYR A 131 20.35 3.01 -12.83
CA TYR A 131 20.85 2.20 -13.93
C TYR A 131 20.58 2.87 -15.28
N ASN A 132 20.06 4.11 -15.27
CA ASN A 132 19.59 4.86 -16.44
C ASN A 132 18.54 4.07 -17.27
N ASN A 133 17.72 3.24 -16.61
CA ASN A 133 16.42 2.88 -17.16
C ASN A 133 15.54 4.14 -17.17
N GLU A 134 14.71 4.32 -18.20
CA GLU A 134 13.98 5.56 -18.42
C GLU A 134 12.52 5.31 -18.84
N ILE A 135 11.59 6.04 -18.23
CA ILE A 135 10.22 6.22 -18.72
C ILE A 135 10.15 7.61 -19.34
N GLY A 136 9.93 7.70 -20.65
CA GLY A 136 9.81 8.97 -21.38
C GLY A 136 8.36 9.44 -21.53
N LEU A 137 8.12 10.76 -21.42
CA LEU A 137 6.81 11.39 -21.56
C LEU A 137 6.86 12.43 -22.69
N SER A 138 6.04 12.25 -23.72
CA SER A 138 5.93 13.17 -24.85
C SER A 138 4.65 14.00 -24.81
N TYR A 139 4.73 15.25 -25.25
CA TYR A 139 3.62 16.19 -25.30
C TYR A 139 3.39 16.66 -26.74
N ARG A 140 2.13 16.81 -27.14
CA ARG A 140 1.72 17.49 -28.37
C ARG A 140 0.82 18.66 -27.98
N GLU A 141 1.04 19.83 -28.55
CA GLU A 141 0.23 21.05 -28.31
C GLU A 141 0.02 21.40 -26.82
N GLY A 142 0.99 21.06 -25.97
CA GLY A 142 0.89 21.29 -24.53
C GLY A 142 0.00 20.29 -23.76
N VAL A 143 -0.31 19.11 -24.30
CA VAL A 143 -0.97 18.01 -23.57
C VAL A 143 -0.21 16.68 -23.70
N LEU A 144 -0.22 15.86 -22.64
CA LEU A 144 0.45 14.56 -22.61
C LEU A 144 -0.13 13.65 -23.72
N ALA A 145 0.74 13.10 -24.55
CA ALA A 145 0.36 12.51 -25.83
C ALA A 145 0.72 11.02 -25.94
N GLU A 146 1.90 10.66 -25.45
CA GLU A 146 2.42 9.30 -25.46
C GLU A 146 3.45 9.13 -24.34
N ILE A 147 3.47 7.96 -23.70
CA ILE A 147 4.45 7.55 -22.69
C ILE A 147 5.20 6.34 -23.25
N THR A 148 6.52 6.33 -23.13
CA THR A 148 7.36 5.17 -23.48
C THR A 148 7.94 4.59 -22.19
N ASP A 149 7.78 3.30 -21.95
CA ASP A 149 8.33 2.65 -20.75
C ASP A 149 9.80 2.23 -20.89
N SER A 150 10.38 1.71 -19.81
CA SER A 150 11.78 1.31 -19.71
C SER A 150 12.19 0.11 -20.58
N VAL A 151 11.26 -0.49 -21.32
CA VAL A 151 11.52 -1.54 -22.32
C VAL A 151 11.01 -1.19 -23.72
N GLY A 152 10.60 0.07 -23.94
CA GLY A 152 10.22 0.60 -25.25
C GLY A 152 8.76 0.36 -25.65
N ARG A 153 7.87 -0.02 -24.74
CA ARG A 153 6.42 -0.09 -25.02
C ARG A 153 5.82 1.33 -25.01
N THR A 154 5.11 1.66 -26.09
CA THR A 154 4.31 2.88 -26.24
C THR A 154 2.94 2.73 -25.58
N VAL A 155 2.62 3.64 -24.65
CA VAL A 155 1.27 3.92 -24.15
C VAL A 155 0.76 5.21 -24.80
N ARG A 156 -0.29 5.11 -25.62
CA ARG A 156 -0.97 6.24 -26.24
C ARG A 156 -1.97 6.86 -25.27
N VAL A 157 -1.99 8.19 -25.17
CA VAL A 157 -3.02 8.92 -24.41
C VAL A 157 -4.13 9.35 -25.37
N ARG A 158 -5.29 8.68 -25.34
CA ARG A 158 -6.46 9.13 -26.10
C ARG A 158 -7.19 10.21 -25.32
N ARG A 159 -7.64 11.25 -26.03
CA ARG A 159 -8.39 12.37 -25.44
C ARG A 159 -9.91 12.15 -25.47
N ALA A 160 -10.57 12.72 -24.48
CA ALA A 160 -12.02 12.93 -24.45
C ALA A 160 -12.38 14.22 -25.24
N PRO A 161 -13.66 14.46 -25.58
CA PRO A 161 -14.07 15.58 -26.43
C PRO A 161 -13.75 16.98 -25.87
N ASP A 162 -13.59 17.08 -24.56
CA ASP A 162 -13.20 18.28 -23.79
C ASP A 162 -11.68 18.50 -23.70
N GLY A 163 -10.87 17.60 -24.29
CA GLY A 163 -9.42 17.63 -24.21
C GLY A 163 -8.82 16.93 -22.99
N ARG A 164 -9.61 16.37 -22.06
CA ARG A 164 -9.12 15.56 -20.93
C ARG A 164 -8.63 14.19 -21.38
N ILE A 165 -7.99 13.45 -20.48
CA ILE A 165 -7.54 12.08 -20.73
C ILE A 165 -8.77 11.19 -20.78
N GLY A 166 -9.06 10.59 -21.93
CA GLY A 166 -10.23 9.72 -22.14
C GLY A 166 -9.89 8.22 -22.10
N ALA A 167 -8.63 7.84 -22.36
CA ALA A 167 -8.11 6.49 -22.11
C ALA A 167 -6.58 6.40 -22.18
N PHE A 168 -6.03 5.35 -21.57
CA PHE A 168 -4.67 4.85 -21.81
C PHE A 168 -4.67 3.61 -22.73
N GLU A 169 -4.06 3.83 -23.89
CA GLU A 169 -3.98 3.04 -25.13
C GLU A 169 -2.74 2.15 -25.27
N ILE A 170 -2.76 0.80 -25.37
CA ILE A 170 -1.51 0.02 -25.64
C ILE A 170 -1.72 -0.99 -26.77
N LYS A 171 -0.70 -1.19 -27.62
CA LYS A 171 -0.77 -2.15 -28.74
C LYS A 171 -0.58 -3.60 -28.26
N ASN A 172 -1.54 -4.49 -28.53
CA ASN A 172 -1.40 -5.92 -28.32
C ASN A 172 -0.51 -6.56 -29.40
N ALA A 173 0.65 -7.11 -29.04
CA ALA A 173 1.50 -7.82 -29.99
C ALA A 173 0.90 -9.15 -30.48
N GLN A 174 0.08 -9.83 -29.67
CA GLN A 174 -0.57 -11.09 -30.06
C GLN A 174 -1.66 -10.86 -31.11
N GLU A 175 -2.39 -9.74 -31.02
CA GLU A 175 -3.48 -9.37 -31.94
C GLU A 175 -3.01 -8.39 -33.03
N ARG A 176 -1.81 -8.59 -33.58
CA ARG A 176 -1.27 -7.82 -34.72
C ARG A 176 -1.19 -6.29 -34.52
N GLY A 177 -1.10 -5.82 -33.27
CA GLY A 177 -0.95 -4.40 -32.94
C GLY A 177 -2.26 -3.62 -32.73
N VAL A 178 -3.39 -4.30 -32.50
CA VAL A 178 -4.65 -3.67 -32.06
C VAL A 178 -4.42 -2.89 -30.75
N TRP A 179 -5.03 -1.71 -30.63
CA TRP A 179 -4.95 -0.89 -29.42
C TRP A 179 -6.00 -1.32 -28.39
N VAL A 180 -5.57 -1.74 -27.20
CA VAL A 180 -6.40 -2.12 -26.05
C VAL A 180 -6.36 -1.00 -25.02
N ALA A 181 -7.53 -0.53 -24.58
CA ALA A 181 -7.66 0.48 -23.54
C ALA A 181 -7.60 -0.16 -22.14
N PHE A 182 -6.56 0.14 -21.37
CA PHE A 182 -6.39 -0.34 -20.00
C PHE A 182 -7.22 0.45 -18.98
N ALA A 183 -7.44 1.73 -19.26
CA ALA A 183 -8.30 2.61 -18.48
C ALA A 183 -9.11 3.51 -19.41
N ARG A 184 -10.33 3.83 -19.01
CA ARG A 184 -11.29 4.72 -19.69
C ARG A 184 -11.92 5.66 -18.67
N TYR A 185 -12.09 6.92 -19.05
CA TYR A 185 -12.57 7.99 -18.16
C TYR A 185 -13.71 8.77 -18.81
N ASN A 186 -14.72 9.15 -18.02
CA ASN A 186 -15.83 10.01 -18.45
C ASN A 186 -16.00 11.19 -17.50
N TYR A 187 -16.39 12.34 -18.06
CA TYR A 187 -16.54 13.62 -17.36
C TYR A 187 -17.95 14.17 -17.52
N ASP A 188 -18.34 15.11 -16.67
CA ASP A 188 -19.54 15.95 -16.87
C ASP A 188 -19.19 17.31 -17.51
N GLU A 189 -20.20 18.18 -17.66
CA GLU A 189 -20.05 19.52 -18.23
C GLU A 189 -19.28 20.50 -17.31
N ALA A 190 -19.20 20.22 -16.00
CA ALA A 190 -18.36 20.98 -15.07
C ALA A 190 -16.88 20.57 -15.18
N GLY A 191 -16.62 19.37 -15.70
CA GLY A 191 -15.29 18.78 -15.83
C GLY A 191 -14.90 17.85 -14.69
N ASP A 192 -15.86 17.39 -13.89
CA ASP A 192 -15.60 16.41 -12.84
C ASP A 192 -15.58 14.98 -13.40
N LEU A 193 -14.65 14.15 -12.93
CA LEU A 193 -14.52 12.75 -13.36
C LEU A 193 -15.67 11.91 -12.80
N THR A 194 -16.72 11.68 -13.58
CA THR A 194 -17.92 10.95 -13.14
C THR A 194 -17.71 9.44 -13.07
N SER A 195 -16.78 8.88 -13.85
CA SER A 195 -16.44 7.46 -13.80
C SER A 195 -15.07 7.12 -14.38
N ALA A 196 -14.48 6.07 -13.82
CA ALA A 196 -13.28 5.41 -14.33
C ALA A 196 -13.57 3.90 -14.51
N THR A 197 -13.23 3.36 -15.66
CA THR A 197 -13.47 1.96 -16.06
C THR A 197 -12.15 1.32 -16.48
N ASP A 198 -11.83 0.15 -15.92
CA ASP A 198 -10.60 -0.60 -16.22
C ASP A 198 -10.66 -1.37 -17.55
N ALA A 199 -9.71 -2.28 -17.78
CA ALA A 199 -9.62 -3.11 -18.97
C ALA A 199 -10.80 -4.10 -19.09
N ASP A 200 -11.16 -4.75 -17.96
CA ASP A 200 -12.18 -5.80 -17.86
C ASP A 200 -13.62 -5.23 -17.85
N GLY A 201 -13.78 -3.94 -17.59
CA GLY A 201 -15.05 -3.21 -17.60
C GLY A 201 -15.59 -2.88 -16.21
N TYR A 202 -14.88 -3.22 -15.13
CA TYR A 202 -15.28 -2.80 -13.79
C TYR A 202 -15.17 -1.28 -13.68
N THR A 203 -16.22 -0.65 -13.19
CA THR A 203 -16.39 0.80 -13.24
C THR A 203 -16.59 1.37 -11.85
N THR A 204 -15.69 2.24 -11.42
CA THR A 204 -15.89 3.11 -10.24
C THR A 204 -16.59 4.37 -10.70
N ARG A 205 -17.58 4.84 -9.93
CA ARG A 205 -18.35 6.07 -10.20
C ARG A 205 -18.11 7.09 -9.09
N TYR A 206 -18.31 8.36 -9.41
CA TYR A 206 -18.06 9.48 -8.51
C TYR A 206 -19.18 10.52 -8.64
N THR A 207 -19.53 11.18 -7.54
CA THR A 207 -20.47 12.32 -7.53
C THR A 207 -19.87 13.49 -6.74
N TYR A 208 -20.27 14.71 -7.09
CA TYR A 208 -19.65 15.94 -6.62
C TYR A 208 -20.67 17.01 -6.26
N GLN A 209 -20.22 18.00 -5.49
CA GLN A 209 -20.86 19.31 -5.36
C GLN A 209 -19.77 20.36 -5.47
N GLU A 210 -19.81 21.20 -6.52
CA GLU A 210 -18.79 22.23 -6.77
C GLU A 210 -17.36 21.65 -6.74
N HIS A 211 -17.11 20.57 -7.51
CA HIS A 211 -15.83 19.83 -7.56
C HIS A 211 -15.41 19.11 -6.25
N HIS A 212 -16.18 19.24 -5.17
CA HIS A 212 -15.96 18.49 -3.93
C HIS A 212 -16.60 17.10 -4.04
N LEU A 213 -15.81 16.04 -3.95
CA LEU A 213 -16.29 14.66 -4.03
C LEU A 213 -17.28 14.38 -2.89
N THR A 214 -18.56 14.17 -3.21
CA THR A 214 -19.64 13.88 -2.25
C THR A 214 -19.93 12.39 -2.12
N SER A 215 -19.67 11.59 -3.15
CA SER A 215 -19.59 10.13 -3.03
C SER A 215 -18.70 9.46 -4.08
N HIS A 216 -18.28 8.24 -3.79
CA HIS A 216 -17.76 7.32 -4.81
C HIS A 216 -18.35 5.91 -4.65
N THR A 217 -18.70 5.26 -5.75
CA THR A 217 -19.27 3.91 -5.81
C THR A 217 -18.30 2.96 -6.48
N SER A 218 -17.83 1.97 -5.74
CA SER A 218 -16.96 0.91 -6.23
C SER A 218 -17.69 -0.07 -7.16
N PRO A 219 -16.99 -0.88 -7.99
CA PRO A 219 -17.62 -1.86 -8.88
C PRO A 219 -18.45 -2.95 -8.17
N THR A 220 -18.33 -3.08 -6.84
CA THR A 220 -19.12 -4.01 -6.02
C THR A 220 -20.49 -3.45 -5.59
N GLY A 221 -20.76 -2.16 -5.85
CA GLY A 221 -21.95 -1.45 -5.37
C GLY A 221 -21.83 -0.90 -3.95
N LEU A 222 -20.66 -0.98 -3.32
CA LEU A 222 -20.37 -0.23 -2.09
C LEU A 222 -20.06 1.24 -2.44
N THR A 223 -20.85 2.15 -1.87
CA THR A 223 -20.76 3.61 -2.04
C THR A 223 -20.26 4.27 -0.76
N PHE A 224 -19.08 4.90 -0.80
CA PHE A 224 -18.60 5.81 0.25
C PHE A 224 -19.11 7.23 -0.01
N SER A 225 -19.55 7.91 1.05
CA SER A 225 -20.14 9.26 0.98
C SER A 225 -19.42 10.22 1.94
N PHE A 226 -19.44 11.51 1.60
CA PHE A 226 -18.77 12.58 2.34
C PHE A 226 -19.67 13.80 2.49
N ARG A 227 -19.62 14.46 3.65
CA ARG A 227 -20.24 15.77 3.90
C ARG A 227 -19.21 16.76 4.41
N TYR A 228 -19.36 18.02 4.01
CA TYR A 228 -18.43 19.10 4.30
C TYR A 228 -19.09 20.19 5.17
N ASP A 229 -18.29 20.95 5.90
CA ASP A 229 -18.70 22.22 6.51
C ASP A 229 -18.52 23.40 5.54
N ASP A 230 -18.95 24.60 5.94
CA ASP A 230 -18.81 25.84 5.15
C ASP A 230 -17.34 26.19 4.84
N ARG A 231 -16.38 25.59 5.58
CA ARG A 231 -14.94 25.72 5.40
C ARG A 231 -14.34 24.61 4.53
N ARG A 232 -15.20 23.80 3.89
CA ARG A 232 -14.87 22.67 3.00
C ARG A 232 -14.04 21.55 3.65
N ARG A 233 -14.16 21.40 4.98
CA ARG A 233 -13.61 20.27 5.74
C ARG A 233 -14.65 19.17 5.83
N CYS A 234 -14.26 17.91 5.62
CA CYS A 234 -15.19 16.80 5.79
C CYS A 234 -15.52 16.58 7.27
N VAL A 235 -16.82 16.56 7.59
CA VAL A 235 -17.38 16.44 8.94
C VAL A 235 -18.20 15.17 9.15
N GLU A 236 -18.40 14.36 8.10
CA GLU A 236 -19.10 13.07 8.17
C GLU A 236 -18.74 12.23 6.95
N THR A 237 -18.32 10.97 7.15
CA THR A 237 -18.10 9.99 6.08
C THR A 237 -18.64 8.62 6.47
N TRP A 238 -19.20 7.86 5.53
CA TRP A 238 -19.70 6.49 5.75
C TRP A 238 -19.71 5.69 4.45
N GLY A 239 -19.62 4.36 4.55
CA GLY A 239 -19.90 3.42 3.46
C GLY A 239 -21.31 2.86 3.56
N SER A 240 -21.98 2.67 2.42
CA SER A 240 -23.34 2.10 2.34
C SER A 240 -23.60 1.48 0.97
N TYR A 241 -24.54 0.55 0.88
CA TYR A 241 -25.06 0.03 -0.39
C TYR A 241 -26.33 0.78 -0.81
N ASP A 242 -26.60 0.84 -2.13
CA ASP A 242 -27.68 1.65 -2.71
C ASP A 242 -29.11 1.25 -2.27
N ASP A 243 -29.31 0.05 -1.73
CA ASP A 243 -30.58 -0.38 -1.14
C ASP A 243 -30.79 0.10 0.31
N GLY A 244 -29.83 0.88 0.84
CA GLY A 244 -29.83 1.40 2.21
C GLY A 244 -29.62 0.34 3.29
N ARG A 245 -29.52 -0.95 2.93
CA ARG A 245 -29.34 -2.06 3.85
C ARG A 245 -27.93 -2.62 3.71
N ASP A 246 -27.04 -2.14 4.57
CA ASP A 246 -25.68 -2.67 4.60
C ASP A 246 -25.68 -4.18 4.92
N ARG A 247 -25.30 -4.97 3.93
CA ARG A 247 -25.33 -6.45 3.98
C ARG A 247 -24.09 -7.02 4.67
N SER A 248 -23.15 -6.17 5.07
CA SER A 248 -21.93 -6.54 5.79
C SER A 248 -22.00 -6.25 7.29
N LEU A 249 -23.00 -5.47 7.75
CA LEU A 249 -23.27 -5.25 9.17
C LEU A 249 -23.99 -6.45 9.81
N ALA A 250 -23.62 -6.75 11.05
CA ALA A 250 -24.31 -7.70 11.91
C ALA A 250 -25.58 -7.07 12.54
N GLU A 251 -26.48 -7.92 13.05
CA GLU A 251 -27.77 -7.47 13.62
C GLU A 251 -27.63 -6.72 14.97
N ASP A 252 -26.47 -6.81 15.62
CA ASP A 252 -26.12 -6.20 16.90
C ASP A 252 -25.29 -4.91 16.78
N VAL A 253 -25.09 -4.38 15.57
CA VAL A 253 -24.33 -3.15 15.34
C VAL A 253 -25.03 -1.93 15.99
N PRO A 254 -24.29 -1.05 16.69
CA PRO A 254 -24.85 0.14 17.32
C PRO A 254 -25.64 1.05 16.38
N THR A 255 -26.84 1.46 16.81
CA THR A 255 -27.70 2.40 16.07
C THR A 255 -27.19 3.83 16.05
N HIS A 256 -26.21 4.14 16.91
CA HIS A 256 -25.56 5.45 17.04
C HIS A 256 -24.05 5.25 17.17
N LEU A 257 -23.28 6.27 16.80
CA LEU A 257 -21.84 6.34 17.05
C LEU A 257 -21.56 6.55 18.55
N ALA A 258 -20.29 6.41 18.95
CA ALA A 258 -19.82 6.55 20.33
C ALA A 258 -19.95 7.96 20.92
N ASP A 259 -20.42 8.94 20.13
CA ASP A 259 -20.85 10.26 20.63
C ASP A 259 -22.25 10.23 21.29
N GLY A 260 -22.99 9.11 21.15
CA GLY A 260 -24.33 8.92 21.70
C GLY A 260 -25.45 9.72 21.01
N ARG A 261 -25.16 10.39 19.87
CA ARG A 261 -26.10 11.31 19.19
C ARG A 261 -26.14 11.15 17.67
N THR A 262 -25.05 10.74 17.03
CA THR A 262 -25.01 10.56 15.57
C THR A 262 -25.56 9.18 15.22
N VAL A 263 -26.74 9.14 14.59
CA VAL A 263 -27.35 7.90 14.08
C VAL A 263 -26.44 7.26 13.02
N ALA A 264 -26.14 5.97 13.18
CA ALA A 264 -25.25 5.23 12.30
C ALA A 264 -25.82 5.06 10.87
N ARG A 265 -24.98 5.21 9.84
CA ARG A 265 -25.38 5.17 8.41
C ARG A 265 -24.92 3.95 7.62
N GLY A 266 -23.99 3.16 8.15
CA GLY A 266 -23.38 2.01 7.46
C GLY A 266 -21.96 1.75 7.95
N ILE A 267 -21.19 0.90 7.25
CA ILE A 267 -19.79 0.62 7.61
C ILE A 267 -18.91 1.87 7.65
N TYR A 268 -17.90 1.82 8.53
CA TYR A 268 -16.86 2.85 8.71
C TYR A 268 -17.38 4.28 8.96
N HIS A 269 -18.65 4.43 9.38
CA HIS A 269 -19.24 5.75 9.64
C HIS A 269 -18.47 6.49 10.73
N CYS A 270 -17.86 7.62 10.34
CA CYS A 270 -17.13 8.52 11.21
C CYS A 270 -17.78 9.91 11.17
N LYS A 271 -17.97 10.52 12.34
CA LYS A 271 -18.35 11.94 12.50
C LYS A 271 -17.12 12.71 12.96
N LEU A 272 -16.79 13.82 12.29
CA LEU A 272 -15.64 14.66 12.64
C LEU A 272 -16.12 16.04 13.10
N GLU A 273 -15.60 16.50 14.24
CA GLU A 273 -15.82 17.84 14.79
C GLU A 273 -14.47 18.50 15.08
N PHE A 274 -14.27 19.73 14.61
CA PHE A 274 -13.00 20.46 14.73
C PHE A 274 -13.16 21.59 15.75
N GLY A 275 -12.52 21.44 16.91
CA GLY A 275 -12.58 22.39 18.01
C GLY A 275 -11.73 23.66 17.78
N GLU A 276 -12.04 24.71 18.55
CA GLU A 276 -11.36 26.00 18.45
C GLU A 276 -9.87 25.92 18.86
N ASP A 277 -9.54 25.05 19.82
CA ASP A 277 -8.17 24.76 20.27
C ASP A 277 -7.32 23.97 19.24
N GLY A 278 -7.79 23.80 18.00
CA GLY A 278 -7.04 23.14 16.92
C GLY A 278 -6.97 21.61 17.00
N TYR A 279 -7.80 20.98 17.83
CA TYR A 279 -7.99 19.52 17.83
C TYR A 279 -9.18 19.10 16.96
N CYS A 280 -9.15 17.85 16.48
CA CYS A 280 -10.29 17.18 15.88
C CYS A 280 -10.76 16.05 16.80
N GLU A 281 -12.06 15.99 17.08
CA GLU A 281 -12.72 14.80 17.59
C GLU A 281 -13.33 14.00 16.46
N VAL A 282 -13.12 12.68 16.49
CA VAL A 282 -13.68 11.73 15.54
C VAL A 282 -14.44 10.67 16.31
N ALA A 283 -15.76 10.64 16.17
CA ALA A 283 -16.58 9.55 16.69
C ALA A 283 -16.73 8.47 15.62
N ASP A 284 -16.43 7.22 15.98
CA ASP A 284 -16.83 6.02 15.22
C ASP A 284 -17.84 5.20 16.04
N SER A 285 -18.21 4.00 15.58
CA SER A 285 -19.18 3.12 16.24
C SER A 285 -18.72 2.52 17.58
N ILE A 286 -17.45 2.71 17.97
CA ILE A 286 -16.83 2.07 19.15
C ILE A 286 -16.26 3.12 20.12
N THR A 287 -15.70 4.23 19.64
CA THR A 287 -14.95 5.19 20.46
C THR A 287 -14.92 6.60 19.84
N VAL A 288 -14.88 7.61 20.71
CA VAL A 288 -14.48 8.98 20.33
C VAL A 288 -12.97 9.13 20.48
N HIS A 289 -12.32 9.53 19.40
CA HIS A 289 -10.88 9.76 19.28
C HIS A 289 -10.61 11.27 19.25
N ARG A 290 -9.56 11.76 19.91
CA ARG A 290 -9.14 13.18 19.84
C ARG A 290 -7.74 13.30 19.28
N TYR A 291 -7.60 14.00 18.16
CA TYR A 291 -6.35 14.23 17.44
C TYR A 291 -5.92 15.68 17.54
N PHE A 292 -4.62 15.91 17.79
CA PHE A 292 -4.01 17.24 17.83
C PHE A 292 -3.01 17.35 16.68
N GLY A 293 -3.27 18.28 15.77
CA GLY A 293 -2.41 18.54 14.62
C GLY A 293 -1.28 19.54 14.92
N ASN A 294 -0.26 19.53 14.08
CA ASN A 294 0.85 20.48 14.12
C ASN A 294 0.95 21.31 12.83
N ARG A 295 1.88 22.27 12.80
CA ARG A 295 2.11 23.18 11.67
C ARG A 295 2.44 22.49 10.33
N PHE A 296 2.80 21.21 10.35
CA PHE A 296 3.11 20.41 9.16
C PHE A 296 1.92 19.55 8.68
N GLY A 297 0.74 19.71 9.27
CA GLY A 297 -0.43 18.85 8.99
C GLY A 297 -0.28 17.41 9.53
N LYS A 298 0.60 17.20 10.52
CA LYS A 298 0.87 15.88 11.12
C LYS A 298 0.31 15.83 12.55
N VAL A 299 -0.03 14.63 13.04
CA VAL A 299 -0.63 14.43 14.37
C VAL A 299 0.46 14.31 15.43
N ASP A 300 0.63 15.34 16.27
CA ASP A 300 1.52 15.29 17.44
C ASP A 300 0.94 14.42 18.55
N LYS A 301 -0.39 14.42 18.75
CA LYS A 301 -1.03 13.63 19.82
C LYS A 301 -2.35 13.01 19.36
N ALA A 302 -2.57 11.76 19.73
CA ALA A 302 -3.85 11.07 19.54
C ALA A 302 -4.30 10.47 20.87
N VAL A 303 -5.59 10.60 21.19
CA VAL A 303 -6.23 9.98 22.36
C VAL A 303 -7.36 9.08 21.85
N SER A 304 -7.39 7.82 22.28
CA SER A 304 -8.35 6.80 21.84
C SER A 304 -8.70 5.90 23.02
N ALA A 305 -9.96 5.87 23.45
CA ALA A 305 -10.42 5.05 24.59
C ALA A 305 -9.55 5.21 25.88
N GLY A 306 -9.04 6.42 26.12
CA GLY A 306 -8.13 6.72 27.24
C GLY A 306 -6.64 6.44 26.97
N ALA A 307 -6.31 5.65 25.95
CA ALA A 307 -4.94 5.43 25.49
C ALA A 307 -4.39 6.70 24.81
N VAL A 308 -3.17 7.10 25.13
CA VAL A 308 -2.54 8.34 24.61
C VAL A 308 -1.29 8.01 23.82
N PHE A 309 -1.25 8.42 22.56
CA PHE A 309 -0.08 8.32 21.69
C PHE A 309 0.48 9.72 21.46
N SER A 310 1.78 9.91 21.64
CA SER A 310 2.46 11.19 21.41
C SER A 310 3.61 11.05 20.40
N ARG A 311 3.86 12.09 19.62
CA ARG A 311 4.86 12.15 18.54
C ARG A 311 5.56 13.49 18.60
N THR A 312 6.83 13.54 18.22
CA THR A 312 7.53 14.79 17.93
C THR A 312 8.26 14.70 16.60
N TYR A 313 8.42 15.84 15.95
CA TYR A 313 9.03 15.96 14.63
C TYR A 313 10.25 16.90 14.67
N ASP A 314 11.21 16.69 13.76
CA ASP A 314 12.33 17.61 13.56
C ASP A 314 11.90 18.88 12.78
N GLU A 315 12.84 19.78 12.52
CA GLU A 315 12.57 21.04 11.81
C GLU A 315 12.17 20.84 10.32
N HIS A 316 12.58 19.72 9.73
CA HIS A 316 12.19 19.27 8.39
C HIS A 316 10.88 18.44 8.39
N GLY A 317 10.31 18.16 9.57
CA GLY A 317 9.07 17.43 9.76
C GLY A 317 9.20 15.90 9.73
N HIS A 318 10.39 15.31 9.86
CA HIS A 318 10.55 13.86 10.03
C HIS A 318 10.26 13.43 11.47
N LEU A 319 9.81 12.19 11.68
CA LEU A 319 9.50 11.68 13.02
C LEU A 319 10.78 11.52 13.85
N ARG A 320 10.83 12.21 14.99
CA ARG A 320 11.95 12.23 15.93
C ARG A 320 11.69 11.38 17.17
N THR A 321 10.46 11.40 17.70
CA THR A 321 10.05 10.50 18.80
C THR A 321 8.63 9.99 18.62
N PHE A 322 8.36 8.83 19.19
CA PHE A 322 7.03 8.25 19.38
C PHE A 322 6.94 7.72 20.81
N VAL A 323 5.84 8.01 21.50
CA VAL A 323 5.53 7.51 22.84
C VAL A 323 4.16 6.84 22.77
N ASP A 324 4.10 5.58 23.21
CA ASP A 324 2.89 4.78 23.24
C ASP A 324 2.07 5.00 24.54
N PRO A 325 0.87 4.38 24.68
CA PRO A 325 0.01 4.54 25.85
C PRO A 325 0.56 3.96 27.16
N LEU A 326 1.62 3.15 27.11
CA LEU A 326 2.32 2.60 28.27
C LEU A 326 3.53 3.47 28.67
N GLY A 327 3.80 4.54 27.90
CA GLY A 327 4.99 5.38 28.04
C GLY A 327 6.23 4.82 27.34
N ALA A 328 6.10 3.74 26.56
CA ALA A 328 7.19 3.15 25.81
C ALA A 328 7.62 4.10 24.69
N MET A 329 8.90 4.50 24.67
CA MET A 329 9.41 5.60 23.85
C MET A 329 10.42 5.12 22.80
N THR A 330 10.12 5.31 21.52
CA THR A 330 11.07 5.13 20.42
C THR A 330 11.62 6.49 20.00
N ILE A 331 12.93 6.57 19.75
CA ILE A 331 13.64 7.78 19.30
C ILE A 331 14.34 7.48 17.97
N TRP A 332 14.29 8.42 17.04
CA TRP A 332 15.04 8.36 15.78
C TRP A 332 15.99 9.54 15.65
N GLN A 333 17.18 9.28 15.11
CA GLN A 333 18.09 10.30 14.59
C GLN A 333 18.18 10.15 13.07
N ARG A 334 18.08 11.28 12.36
CA ARG A 334 18.03 11.35 10.90
C ARG A 334 18.96 12.45 10.42
N ASP A 335 19.49 12.30 9.20
CA ASP A 335 20.21 13.40 8.55
C ASP A 335 19.23 14.44 7.97
N ARG A 336 19.76 15.52 7.37
CA ARG A 336 18.95 16.57 6.73
C ARG A 336 18.01 16.05 5.63
N LEU A 337 18.26 14.85 5.10
CA LEU A 337 17.46 14.20 4.08
C LEU A 337 16.48 13.16 4.67
N GLY A 338 16.27 13.15 5.98
CA GLY A 338 15.38 12.22 6.67
C GLY A 338 15.89 10.77 6.75
N ARG A 339 17.08 10.50 6.19
CA ARG A 339 17.67 9.16 6.15
C ARG A 339 18.11 8.78 7.55
N GLU A 340 17.76 7.56 7.96
CA GLU A 340 17.99 7.10 9.33
C GLU A 340 19.49 6.91 9.60
N LEU A 341 19.92 7.44 10.76
CA LEU A 341 21.28 7.36 11.31
C LEU A 341 21.32 6.52 12.60
N SER A 342 20.27 6.60 13.42
CA SER A 342 20.07 5.67 14.54
C SER A 342 18.59 5.58 14.92
N VAL A 343 18.25 4.47 15.58
CA VAL A 343 16.97 4.27 16.25
C VAL A 343 17.22 3.67 17.63
N THR A 344 16.62 4.27 18.66
CA THR A 344 16.62 3.75 20.03
C THR A 344 15.22 3.24 20.36
N ASP A 345 15.12 1.99 20.78
CA ASP A 345 13.86 1.35 21.18
C ASP A 345 13.44 1.71 22.62
N PRO A 346 12.21 1.34 23.04
CA PRO A 346 11.73 1.61 24.40
C PRO A 346 12.47 0.91 25.56
N LEU A 347 13.40 0.01 25.26
CA LEU A 347 14.29 -0.61 26.25
C LEU A 347 15.67 0.08 26.30
N GLY A 348 15.83 1.21 25.58
CA GLY A 348 17.09 1.94 25.46
C GLY A 348 18.09 1.29 24.50
N ARG A 349 17.69 0.25 23.76
CA ARG A 349 18.56 -0.48 22.83
C ARG A 349 18.68 0.32 21.54
N MET A 350 19.91 0.66 21.13
CA MET A 350 20.17 1.53 19.99
C MET A 350 20.79 0.76 18.82
N THR A 351 20.19 0.89 17.64
CA THR A 351 20.77 0.48 16.36
C THR A 351 21.35 1.71 15.67
N VAL A 352 22.55 1.60 15.09
CA VAL A 352 23.24 2.70 14.38
C VAL A 352 23.45 2.34 12.92
N ILE A 353 23.28 3.30 12.02
CA ILE A 353 23.35 3.15 10.57
C ILE A 353 24.39 4.14 10.02
N GLU A 354 25.58 3.63 9.70
CA GLU A 354 26.65 4.39 9.05
C GLU A 354 26.48 4.35 7.53
N ARG A 355 26.73 5.49 6.87
CA ARG A 355 26.52 5.67 5.43
C ARG A 355 27.79 6.13 4.72
N ASP A 356 27.87 5.82 3.43
CA ASP A 356 28.88 6.41 2.53
C ASP A 356 28.48 7.86 2.13
N PRO A 357 29.37 8.62 1.43
CA PRO A 357 29.05 9.99 1.02
C PRO A 357 27.86 10.10 0.07
N ASP A 358 27.61 9.07 -0.74
CA ASP A 358 26.48 9.00 -1.67
C ASP A 358 25.15 8.73 -0.92
N GLY A 359 25.22 8.12 0.26
CA GLY A 359 24.11 7.91 1.19
C GLY A 359 23.68 6.46 1.39
N HIS A 360 24.32 5.51 0.73
CA HIS A 360 24.05 4.09 0.93
C HIS A 360 24.49 3.67 2.33
N VAL A 361 23.83 2.66 2.89
CA VAL A 361 24.28 2.05 4.16
C VAL A 361 25.57 1.29 3.90
N ARG A 362 26.61 1.62 4.69
CA ARG A 362 27.91 0.94 4.68
C ARG A 362 28.05 -0.02 5.86
N ARG A 363 27.57 0.36 7.05
CA ARG A 363 27.56 -0.49 8.25
C ARG A 363 26.26 -0.29 9.02
N ALA A 364 25.66 -1.38 9.48
CA ALA A 364 24.56 -1.35 10.44
C ALA A 364 25.03 -2.05 11.72
N ILE A 365 24.94 -1.37 12.85
CA ILE A 365 25.41 -1.85 14.16
C ILE A 365 24.18 -2.11 15.02
N ASP A 366 24.00 -3.35 15.44
CA ASP A 366 22.89 -3.75 16.31
C ASP A 366 23.15 -3.40 17.79
N PRO A 367 22.12 -3.46 18.67
CA PRO A 367 22.28 -3.07 20.07
C PRO A 367 23.14 -4.01 20.94
N ALA A 368 23.58 -5.16 20.42
CA ALA A 368 24.57 -6.02 21.06
C ALA A 368 26.00 -5.72 20.57
N GLY A 369 26.16 -4.77 19.65
CA GLY A 369 27.43 -4.42 19.01
C GLY A 369 27.78 -5.28 17.80
N GLY A 370 26.85 -6.14 17.34
CA GLY A 370 27.02 -6.90 16.10
C GLY A 370 27.00 -5.98 14.89
N VAL A 371 27.96 -6.16 13.98
CA VAL A 371 28.14 -5.30 12.80
C VAL A 371 27.75 -6.07 11.55
N THR A 372 26.76 -5.58 10.82
CA THR A 372 26.54 -5.96 9.42
C THR A 372 27.27 -4.96 8.52
N GLU A 373 28.26 -5.43 7.76
CA GLU A 373 28.99 -4.59 6.79
C GLU A 373 28.42 -4.77 5.38
N ILE A 374 28.32 -3.68 4.62
CA ILE A 374 27.74 -3.63 3.29
C ILE A 374 28.73 -2.94 2.35
N TRP A 375 28.99 -3.57 1.20
CA TRP A 375 29.85 -3.07 0.14
C TRP A 375 29.15 -3.15 -1.21
N ARG A 376 29.34 -2.14 -2.07
CA ARG A 376 28.57 -1.96 -3.30
C ARG A 376 29.44 -1.41 -4.44
N THR A 377 29.23 -1.96 -5.63
CA THR A 377 29.56 -1.38 -6.94
C THR A 377 28.25 -1.27 -7.75
N PRO A 378 28.25 -0.67 -8.97
CA PRO A 378 27.04 -0.65 -9.81
C PRO A 378 26.49 -2.04 -10.17
N ASP A 379 27.35 -3.06 -10.19
CA ASP A 379 27.04 -4.44 -10.62
C ASP A 379 27.06 -5.49 -9.50
N VAL A 380 27.60 -5.17 -8.32
CA VAL A 380 27.71 -6.10 -7.17
C VAL A 380 27.27 -5.44 -5.87
N LEU A 381 26.49 -6.19 -5.07
CA LEU A 381 26.22 -5.89 -3.67
C LEU A 381 26.71 -7.07 -2.81
N ILE A 382 27.53 -6.79 -1.80
CA ILE A 382 27.97 -7.76 -0.79
C ILE A 382 27.49 -7.27 0.57
N TRP A 383 27.00 -8.19 1.41
CA TRP A 383 26.90 -7.91 2.84
C TRP A 383 27.43 -9.09 3.67
N THR A 384 28.04 -8.75 4.79
CA THR A 384 28.58 -9.68 5.77
C THR A 384 27.83 -9.47 7.08
N ASP A 385 27.22 -10.52 7.63
CA ASP A 385 26.49 -10.43 8.90
C ASP A 385 27.46 -10.42 10.13
N PRO A 386 26.95 -10.17 11.35
CA PRO A 386 27.77 -10.15 12.57
C PRO A 386 28.48 -11.47 12.92
N LEU A 387 28.14 -12.57 12.26
CA LEU A 387 28.76 -13.89 12.43
C LEU A 387 29.80 -14.19 11.33
N GLY A 388 30.02 -13.25 10.40
CA GLY A 388 30.92 -13.40 9.26
C GLY A 388 30.30 -14.12 8.05
N ALA A 389 28.98 -14.33 8.03
CA ALA A 389 28.30 -14.97 6.91
C ALA A 389 28.15 -13.97 5.75
N VAL A 390 28.87 -14.24 4.65
CA VAL A 390 28.91 -13.35 3.47
C VAL A 390 27.85 -13.75 2.45
N PHE A 391 27.01 -12.79 2.06
CA PHE A 391 26.06 -12.90 0.96
C PHE A 391 26.51 -11.99 -0.19
N GLN A 392 26.35 -12.46 -1.43
CA GLN A 392 26.61 -11.68 -2.64
C GLN A 392 25.38 -11.66 -3.55
N VAL A 393 25.11 -10.49 -4.12
CA VAL A 393 24.15 -10.21 -5.19
C VAL A 393 24.92 -9.60 -6.35
N ARG A 394 24.60 -10.01 -7.58
CA ARG A 394 25.12 -9.40 -8.81
C ARG A 394 23.97 -9.00 -9.72
N GLN A 395 24.10 -7.85 -10.36
CA GLN A 395 23.08 -7.24 -11.21
C GLN A 395 23.62 -6.98 -12.63
N ASP A 396 22.74 -6.93 -13.62
CA ASP A 396 23.08 -6.44 -14.96
C ASP A 396 23.08 -4.91 -15.03
N ALA A 397 23.45 -4.36 -16.20
CA ALA A 397 23.49 -2.92 -16.44
C ALA A 397 22.11 -2.23 -16.40
N ARG A 398 21.00 -2.98 -16.26
CA ARG A 398 19.65 -2.45 -16.01
C ARG A 398 19.18 -2.70 -14.56
N GLY A 399 20.05 -3.18 -13.68
CA GLY A 399 19.75 -3.46 -12.28
C GLY A 399 19.02 -4.78 -12.02
N ARG A 400 18.85 -5.65 -13.02
CA ARG A 400 18.17 -6.95 -12.83
C ARG A 400 19.12 -7.94 -12.16
N LEU A 401 18.61 -8.69 -11.18
CA LEU A 401 19.39 -9.67 -10.40
C LEU A 401 19.82 -10.85 -11.28
N VAL A 402 21.10 -11.02 -11.60
CA VAL A 402 21.60 -12.12 -12.46
C VAL A 402 22.19 -13.29 -11.69
N GLU A 403 22.77 -13.05 -10.51
CA GLU A 403 23.35 -14.09 -9.65
C GLU A 403 23.21 -13.71 -8.17
N THR A 404 22.89 -14.69 -7.31
CA THR A 404 23.14 -14.63 -5.86
C THR A 404 24.14 -15.70 -5.45
N VAL A 405 24.90 -15.43 -4.40
CA VAL A 405 25.76 -16.40 -3.70
C VAL A 405 25.43 -16.35 -2.21
N ALA A 406 25.04 -17.49 -1.64
CA ALA A 406 24.80 -17.64 -0.21
C ALA A 406 26.10 -17.93 0.56
N PRO A 407 26.15 -17.77 1.90
CA PRO A 407 27.36 -17.98 2.71
C PRO A 407 27.99 -19.38 2.62
N ASN A 408 27.23 -20.39 2.18
CA ASN A 408 27.72 -21.74 1.92
C ASN A 408 28.30 -21.92 0.50
N GLY A 409 28.48 -20.84 -0.26
CA GLY A 409 28.93 -20.84 -1.66
C GLY A 409 27.85 -21.22 -2.68
N GLY A 410 26.62 -21.52 -2.24
CA GLY A 410 25.52 -21.89 -3.13
C GLY A 410 25.09 -20.75 -4.05
N ARG A 411 25.18 -20.96 -5.36
CA ARG A 411 24.87 -19.96 -6.40
C ARG A 411 23.47 -20.15 -6.96
N THR A 412 22.70 -19.08 -7.11
CA THR A 412 21.44 -19.08 -7.87
C THR A 412 21.56 -18.08 -9.01
N THR A 413 21.26 -18.49 -10.24
CA THR A 413 21.34 -17.62 -11.42
C THR A 413 19.98 -17.42 -12.09
N TYR A 414 19.86 -16.30 -12.80
CA TYR A 414 18.60 -15.78 -13.32
C TYR A 414 18.80 -15.29 -14.76
N LEU A 415 17.85 -15.61 -15.65
CA LEU A 415 17.82 -15.14 -17.03
C LEU A 415 16.53 -14.37 -17.30
N TYR A 416 16.62 -13.36 -18.15
CA TYR A 416 15.52 -12.45 -18.48
C TYR A 416 15.33 -12.33 -20.00
N ASP A 417 14.11 -11.99 -20.41
CA ASP A 417 13.81 -11.53 -21.76
C ASP A 417 14.12 -10.03 -21.96
N ASP A 418 13.87 -9.51 -23.16
CA ASP A 418 14.07 -8.10 -23.53
C ASP A 418 13.10 -7.15 -22.81
N LEU A 419 11.93 -7.67 -22.40
CA LEU A 419 10.88 -6.97 -21.65
C LEU A 419 11.12 -6.94 -20.12
N GLY A 420 12.18 -7.62 -19.64
CA GLY A 420 12.55 -7.63 -18.22
C GLY A 420 11.93 -8.76 -17.40
N ASN A 421 11.22 -9.71 -18.02
CA ASN A 421 10.57 -10.83 -17.33
C ASN A 421 11.57 -11.96 -17.07
N MET A 422 11.51 -12.61 -15.90
CA MET A 422 12.43 -13.69 -15.50
C MET A 422 12.06 -15.01 -16.17
N VAL A 423 12.68 -15.36 -17.29
CA VAL A 423 12.35 -16.57 -18.07
C VAL A 423 12.96 -17.86 -17.52
N GLU A 424 14.08 -17.77 -16.79
CA GLU A 424 14.67 -18.93 -16.11
C GLU A 424 15.30 -18.56 -14.77
N LYS A 425 15.15 -19.44 -13.78
CA LYS A 425 15.93 -19.46 -12.54
C LYS A 425 16.60 -20.82 -12.40
N THR A 426 17.91 -20.84 -12.17
CA THR A 426 18.69 -22.04 -11.81
C THR A 426 19.13 -21.94 -10.35
N ASP A 427 18.81 -22.93 -9.52
CA ASP A 427 19.21 -22.99 -8.11
C ASP A 427 20.60 -23.60 -7.88
N ALA A 428 21.07 -23.57 -6.62
CA ALA A 428 22.39 -24.05 -6.21
C ALA A 428 22.61 -25.57 -6.34
N LEU A 429 21.57 -26.34 -6.64
CA LEU A 429 21.64 -27.77 -6.96
C LEU A 429 21.52 -28.03 -8.46
N GLY A 430 21.45 -26.97 -9.28
CA GLY A 430 21.23 -27.05 -10.73
C GLY A 430 19.75 -27.27 -11.12
N GLY A 431 18.82 -27.17 -10.17
CA GLY A 431 17.38 -27.25 -10.45
C GLY A 431 16.91 -26.05 -11.26
N LYS A 432 16.15 -26.29 -12.33
CA LYS A 432 15.69 -25.24 -13.26
C LYS A 432 14.17 -25.04 -13.22
N MET A 433 13.78 -23.80 -12.98
CA MET A 433 12.41 -23.30 -13.13
C MET A 433 12.38 -22.38 -14.36
N GLN A 434 11.55 -22.71 -15.34
CA GLN A 434 11.33 -21.90 -16.54
C GLN A 434 9.92 -21.29 -16.51
N LEU A 435 9.80 -20.03 -16.92
CA LEU A 435 8.55 -19.27 -16.93
C LEU A 435 8.27 -18.74 -18.35
N ALA A 436 7.02 -18.82 -18.77
CA ALA A 436 6.54 -18.23 -20.01
C ALA A 436 5.38 -17.27 -19.70
N TYR A 437 5.53 -16.04 -20.18
CA TYR A 437 4.59 -14.94 -20.01
C TYR A 437 3.80 -14.71 -21.30
N ASP A 438 2.60 -14.14 -21.20
CA ASP A 438 1.99 -13.45 -22.32
C ASP A 438 2.61 -12.05 -22.52
N TYR A 439 2.18 -11.33 -23.55
CA TYR A 439 2.75 -10.01 -23.89
C TYR A 439 2.46 -8.92 -22.84
N TRP A 440 1.44 -9.14 -22.00
CA TRP A 440 1.02 -8.26 -20.92
C TRP A 440 1.59 -8.68 -19.56
N VAL A 441 2.45 -9.69 -19.55
CA VAL A 441 3.13 -10.25 -18.36
C VAL A 441 2.17 -11.01 -17.42
N GLY A 442 1.00 -11.43 -17.93
CA GLY A 442 0.28 -12.56 -17.35
C GLY A 442 1.16 -13.81 -17.44
N ALA A 443 1.43 -14.45 -16.30
CA ALA A 443 2.30 -15.62 -16.24
C ALA A 443 1.58 -16.88 -16.77
N ALA A 444 1.55 -17.02 -18.09
CA ALA A 444 0.73 -18.01 -18.79
C ALA A 444 1.10 -19.47 -18.47
N ARG A 445 2.40 -19.80 -18.29
CA ARG A 445 2.86 -21.17 -17.96
C ARG A 445 4.15 -21.20 -17.12
N SER A 446 4.09 -21.88 -15.98
CA SER A 446 5.26 -22.27 -15.19
C SER A 446 5.67 -23.71 -15.50
N ALA A 447 6.93 -23.93 -15.87
CA ALA A 447 7.47 -25.25 -16.19
C ALA A 447 8.71 -25.56 -15.33
N ILE A 448 8.51 -26.31 -14.25
CA ILE A 448 9.62 -26.83 -13.43
C ILE A 448 10.22 -28.04 -14.14
N ARG A 449 11.46 -27.90 -14.64
CA ARG A 449 12.22 -29.00 -15.25
C ARG A 449 13.30 -29.49 -14.29
N ALA A 450 12.89 -30.28 -13.31
CA ALA A 450 13.82 -31.02 -12.45
C ALA A 450 14.72 -31.93 -13.29
N ALA A 451 16.05 -31.71 -13.22
CA ALA A 451 17.03 -32.46 -14.00
C ALA A 451 17.16 -33.91 -13.49
N ARG A 452 16.52 -34.86 -14.19
CA ARG A 452 16.50 -36.28 -13.80
C ARG A 452 17.81 -37.02 -14.08
N TRP A 453 18.68 -37.05 -13.08
CA TRP A 453 19.43 -38.24 -12.67
C TRP A 453 19.33 -38.30 -11.14
N CYS A 454 18.53 -39.16 -10.52
CA CYS A 454 18.47 -40.61 -10.72
C CYS A 454 17.05 -41.20 -10.94
N ARG A 455 17.02 -42.52 -11.15
CA ARG A 455 15.81 -43.38 -11.14
C ARG A 455 15.34 -43.49 -9.67
N THR A 456 14.06 -43.53 -9.35
CA THR A 456 13.10 -44.61 -9.71
C THR A 456 11.75 -44.07 -10.18
N ALA A 457 10.99 -44.89 -10.91
CA ALA A 457 9.72 -44.49 -11.50
C ALA A 457 8.51 -44.81 -10.60
N MET A 458 7.49 -43.97 -10.68
CA MET A 458 6.13 -44.47 -10.83
C MET A 458 5.35 -43.56 -11.77
N THR A 459 4.74 -44.16 -12.79
CA THR A 459 3.78 -43.53 -13.71
C THR A 459 2.50 -44.33 -13.62
N ILE A 460 1.38 -43.69 -13.30
CA ILE A 460 0.05 -44.24 -13.57
C ILE A 460 -0.76 -43.15 -14.25
N ALA A 461 -0.91 -43.26 -15.56
CA ALA A 461 -1.99 -42.60 -16.28
C ALA A 461 -3.25 -43.45 -16.11
N ALA A 462 -4.43 -42.82 -16.02
CA ALA A 462 -5.67 -43.52 -15.77
C ALA A 462 -6.29 -44.09 -17.06
N THR A 463 -6.57 -45.39 -17.07
CA THR A 463 -7.51 -46.05 -17.99
C THR A 463 -8.19 -47.21 -17.28
N SER A 464 -9.52 -47.22 -17.25
CA SER A 464 -10.35 -48.37 -16.86
C SER A 464 -10.65 -49.22 -18.11
N PRO A 465 -10.83 -50.55 -18.00
CA PRO A 465 -12.21 -51.04 -18.04
C PRO A 465 -12.53 -52.28 -17.18
N ALA A 466 -13.78 -52.29 -16.68
CA ALA A 466 -14.72 -53.40 -16.50
C ALA A 466 -14.26 -54.87 -16.23
N SER A 467 -14.73 -55.36 -15.05
CA SER A 467 -15.46 -56.63 -14.84
C SER A 467 -14.73 -57.99 -14.74
N THR A 468 -15.36 -58.91 -13.98
CA THR A 468 -15.04 -60.33 -13.68
C THR A 468 -13.69 -60.64 -12.99
N GLY A 469 -13.59 -61.57 -12.02
CA GLY A 469 -14.65 -62.34 -11.33
C GLY A 469 -14.09 -63.51 -10.47
N LEU A 470 -14.91 -64.00 -9.52
CA LEU A 470 -14.78 -65.25 -8.72
C LEU A 470 -13.68 -65.39 -7.62
N ALA A 471 -14.00 -66.31 -6.69
CA ALA A 471 -13.20 -67.06 -5.70
C ALA A 471 -11.89 -66.45 -5.12
N ALA A 472 -11.72 -66.15 -3.83
CA ALA A 472 -12.02 -66.90 -2.58
C ALA A 472 -11.12 -68.12 -2.27
N GLN A 473 -10.22 -67.97 -1.29
CA GLN A 473 -10.01 -68.94 -0.19
C GLN A 473 -9.19 -68.35 0.99
N ARG A 474 -9.62 -68.68 2.21
CA ARG A 474 -8.88 -68.67 3.50
C ARG A 474 -8.60 -70.17 3.86
N PRO A 475 -7.82 -70.58 4.89
CA PRO A 475 -7.57 -69.89 6.18
C PRO A 475 -6.19 -70.18 6.84
N ALA A 476 -6.15 -70.10 8.19
CA ALA A 476 -5.18 -70.69 9.15
C ALA A 476 -3.78 -70.02 9.28
N THR A 477 -3.13 -69.89 10.44
CA THR A 477 -3.43 -70.05 11.91
C THR A 477 -2.26 -69.35 12.68
N ASN A 478 -2.21 -69.01 13.98
CA ASN A 478 -3.10 -69.01 15.17
C ASN A 478 -2.63 -67.87 16.14
N THR A 479 -3.45 -67.28 17.02
CA THR A 479 -3.63 -67.57 18.49
C THR A 479 -2.33 -67.44 19.33
N THR A 480 -2.23 -66.64 20.41
CA THR A 480 -3.12 -66.49 21.60
C THR A 480 -2.93 -65.07 22.20
N ALA A 481 -3.95 -64.20 22.37
CA ALA A 481 -4.88 -64.00 23.52
C ALA A 481 -4.18 -63.76 24.90
N TRP A 482 -4.66 -62.94 25.84
CA TRP A 482 -6.03 -62.61 26.30
C TRP A 482 -6.17 -61.10 26.71
N ALA A 483 -7.25 -60.39 26.35
CA ALA A 483 -8.48 -60.07 27.15
C ALA A 483 -8.32 -58.89 28.16
N THR A 484 -9.34 -58.08 28.51
CA THR A 484 -10.81 -58.21 28.38
C THR A 484 -11.51 -56.85 28.18
N ALA A 485 -12.73 -56.82 27.63
CA ALA A 485 -13.63 -55.65 27.53
C ALA A 485 -15.02 -55.96 28.15
N PRO A 486 -15.97 -55.00 28.23
CA PRO A 486 -17.08 -55.00 27.25
C PRO A 486 -17.58 -53.58 26.84
N ARG A 487 -17.84 -53.31 25.54
CA ARG A 487 -19.17 -53.22 24.84
C ARG A 487 -20.10 -52.09 25.32
N SER A 488 -20.89 -51.38 24.49
CA SER A 488 -21.27 -51.44 23.05
C SER A 488 -22.05 -50.15 22.69
N SER A 489 -22.31 -49.68 21.46
CA SER A 489 -21.98 -50.00 20.03
C SER A 489 -22.42 -48.76 19.18
N SER A 490 -22.61 -48.68 17.83
CA SER A 490 -22.63 -49.63 16.70
C SER A 490 -22.42 -48.95 15.32
N ARG A 491 -22.28 -49.77 14.26
CA ARG A 491 -22.59 -49.56 12.82
C ARG A 491 -22.13 -48.30 12.03
N THR A 492 -21.09 -48.53 11.21
CA THR A 492 -21.01 -48.33 9.74
C THR A 492 -21.34 -46.98 9.08
N SER A 493 -20.30 -46.35 8.52
CA SER A 493 -20.16 -46.07 7.06
C SER A 493 -18.65 -45.93 6.72
N SER A 494 -18.27 -45.70 5.44
CA SER A 494 -16.88 -45.92 4.99
C SER A 494 -16.34 -44.96 3.91
N SER A 495 -15.12 -44.44 4.16
CA SER A 495 -14.12 -44.04 3.15
C SER A 495 -14.46 -42.76 2.30
N PRO A 496 -13.58 -42.28 1.41
CA PRO A 496 -12.58 -41.29 1.84
C PRO A 496 -12.56 -40.01 0.98
N GLY A 497 -12.53 -38.84 1.64
CA GLY A 497 -12.47 -37.54 0.97
C GLY A 497 -11.06 -36.97 0.82
N SER A 498 -10.37 -37.29 -0.27
CA SER A 498 -9.13 -36.61 -0.68
C SER A 498 -9.39 -35.76 -1.94
N CYS A 499 -9.54 -34.45 -1.77
CA CYS A 499 -9.61 -33.50 -2.89
C CYS A 499 -8.75 -32.28 -2.61
N GLU A 500 -7.69 -32.13 -3.40
CA GLU A 500 -6.91 -30.91 -3.56
C GLU A 500 -7.52 -30.09 -4.72
N ALA A 501 -7.93 -28.85 -4.46
CA ALA A 501 -8.38 -27.89 -5.45
C ALA A 501 -8.00 -26.48 -4.96
N ALA A 502 -7.08 -25.76 -5.61
CA ALA A 502 -7.22 -25.13 -6.93
C ALA A 502 -8.23 -23.96 -6.91
N TYR A 503 -7.70 -22.73 -6.91
CA TYR A 503 -8.47 -21.49 -6.93
C TYR A 503 -9.06 -21.22 -8.33
N THR A 504 -10.37 -21.30 -8.48
CA THR A 504 -11.11 -20.72 -9.62
C THR A 504 -12.46 -20.16 -9.21
N SER A 505 -12.69 -18.88 -9.51
CA SER A 505 -13.99 -18.23 -9.76
C SER A 505 -15.25 -18.72 -8.99
N SER A 506 -15.61 -17.97 -7.95
CA SER A 506 -17.00 -17.59 -7.59
C SER A 506 -18.15 -18.58 -7.87
N ALA A 507 -18.66 -19.24 -6.82
CA ALA A 507 -20.02 -19.80 -6.79
C ALA A 507 -20.73 -19.38 -5.49
N ARG A 508 -21.93 -18.76 -5.62
CA ARG A 508 -22.71 -18.25 -4.49
C ARG A 508 -23.53 -19.38 -3.86
N CYS A 509 -23.14 -19.86 -2.67
CA CYS A 509 -23.89 -20.88 -1.95
C CYS A 509 -24.89 -20.26 -0.96
N THR A 510 -26.18 -20.55 -1.13
CA THR A 510 -27.25 -20.13 -0.21
C THR A 510 -27.52 -21.21 0.83
N SER A 511 -26.97 -21.07 2.04
CA SER A 511 -27.31 -21.95 3.17
C SER A 511 -28.67 -21.60 3.76
N ARG A 512 -29.61 -22.54 3.69
CA ARG A 512 -30.96 -22.44 4.26
C ARG A 512 -30.92 -22.81 5.75
N THR A 513 -31.07 -21.84 6.64
CA THR A 513 -31.06 -22.07 8.09
C THR A 513 -32.29 -22.86 8.53
N GLU A 514 -32.10 -24.10 8.97
CA GLU A 514 -33.14 -24.85 9.69
C GLU A 514 -33.20 -24.41 11.15
N ARG A 515 -34.40 -24.50 11.76
CA ARG A 515 -34.64 -24.07 13.13
C ARG A 515 -34.42 -25.21 14.10
N SER A 516 -33.67 -24.97 15.18
CA SER A 516 -33.72 -25.77 16.40
C SER A 516 -33.96 -24.86 17.60
N HIS A 517 -34.96 -25.17 18.42
CA HIS A 517 -35.32 -24.37 19.58
C HIS A 517 -34.42 -24.66 20.79
N GLY A 518 -33.89 -23.59 21.39
CA GLY A 518 -33.76 -23.36 22.83
C GLY A 518 -32.94 -24.32 23.70
N PHE A 519 -32.18 -23.73 24.63
CA PHE A 519 -32.52 -23.84 26.05
C PHE A 519 -32.05 -22.59 26.80
N ASP A 520 -32.84 -22.15 27.78
CA ASP A 520 -32.52 -21.05 28.70
C ASP A 520 -31.94 -21.62 30.00
N THR A 521 -30.91 -20.96 30.54
CA THR A 521 -30.52 -21.11 31.94
C THR A 521 -29.87 -19.83 32.45
N THR A 522 -30.69 -18.93 32.99
CA THR A 522 -30.22 -17.71 33.67
C THR A 522 -29.59 -18.05 35.03
N VAL A 523 -28.34 -17.62 35.28
CA VAL A 523 -27.75 -17.62 36.64
C VAL A 523 -27.17 -16.24 36.94
N ARG A 524 -27.68 -15.60 37.99
CA ARG A 524 -27.16 -14.33 38.52
C ARG A 524 -26.01 -14.59 39.49
N GLY A 525 -24.87 -13.93 39.31
CA GLY A 525 -23.75 -13.93 40.25
C GLY A 525 -23.32 -12.51 40.61
N ALA A 526 -23.91 -11.93 41.65
CA ALA A 526 -23.52 -10.61 42.14
C ALA A 526 -22.38 -10.72 43.17
N TRP A 527 -21.34 -9.89 43.05
CA TRP A 527 -20.34 -9.68 44.09
C TRP A 527 -20.22 -8.20 44.46
N SER A 528 -19.83 -7.95 45.71
CA SER A 528 -20.20 -6.74 46.44
C SER A 528 -19.08 -5.72 46.59
N ARG A 529 -19.47 -4.45 46.77
CA ARG A 529 -18.56 -3.37 47.17
C ARG A 529 -18.31 -3.45 48.68
N SER A 530 -17.07 -3.63 49.10
CA SER A 530 -16.60 -3.20 50.42
C SER A 530 -15.88 -1.84 50.29
N ARG A 531 -16.16 -0.91 51.20
CA ARG A 531 -15.60 0.45 51.17
C ARG A 531 -15.25 0.91 52.59
N THR A 532 -14.09 0.48 53.07
CA THR A 532 -13.52 0.94 54.35
C THR A 532 -13.00 2.38 54.26
N ARG A 533 -12.91 3.05 55.42
CA ARG A 533 -12.86 4.51 55.52
C ARG A 533 -11.74 4.97 56.43
N SER A 534 -10.82 5.77 55.88
CA SER A 534 -9.91 6.64 56.61
C SER A 534 -9.72 7.94 55.80
N GLY A 535 -9.35 9.08 56.40
CA GLY A 535 -9.20 9.30 57.85
C GLY A 535 -8.15 10.36 58.18
N SER A 536 -8.37 11.61 57.73
CA SER A 536 -7.54 12.76 58.12
C SER A 536 -8.38 14.05 58.10
N ALA A 537 -7.93 15.06 58.84
CA ALA A 537 -8.64 16.33 59.03
C ALA A 537 -7.63 17.49 59.14
N THR A 538 -8.14 18.73 58.99
CA THR A 538 -7.53 20.02 59.42
C THR A 538 -6.08 20.31 58.97
N GLY A 539 -5.91 21.32 58.10
CA GLY A 539 -4.59 21.77 57.65
C GLY A 539 -4.60 23.12 56.93
N SER A 540 -5.17 24.16 57.55
CA SER A 540 -5.22 25.51 56.99
C SER A 540 -3.87 26.24 57.13
N SER A 541 -3.27 26.64 56.00
CA SER A 541 -2.27 27.72 55.93
C SER A 541 -2.35 28.42 54.58
N SER A 542 -1.95 29.68 54.51
CA SER A 542 -2.28 30.57 53.40
C SER A 542 -1.14 31.52 53.02
N THR A 543 -0.76 31.50 51.74
CA THR A 543 -0.03 32.57 50.99
C THR A 543 1.38 32.96 51.48
N PRO A 544 2.18 33.74 50.70
CA PRO A 544 1.98 34.21 49.32
C PRO A 544 3.12 33.83 48.33
N ARG A 545 2.92 34.29 47.09
CA ARG A 545 3.84 34.28 45.93
C ARG A 545 5.20 34.93 46.22
N GLY A 546 6.22 34.55 45.45
CA GLY A 546 7.45 35.32 45.30
C GLY A 546 8.38 34.78 44.20
N TRP A 547 8.34 35.42 43.03
CA TRP A 547 9.10 35.13 41.80
C TRP A 547 8.71 33.85 41.04
#